data_AF-A0A929Z525-F1
#
_entry.id   AF-A0A929Z525-F1
#
_cell.length_a   1.000
_cell.length_b   1.000
_cell.length_c   1.000
_cell.angle_alpha   90.00
_cell.angle_beta   90.00
_cell.angle_gamma   90.00
#
_symmetry.space_group_name_H-M   'P 1'
#
loop_
_entity.id
_entity.type
_entity.pdbx_description
1 polymer ?
#
loop_
_entity_poly.entity_id
_entity_poly.type
_entity_poly.pdbx_seq_one_letter_code
_entity_poly.pdbx_strand_id
1 'polypeptide(L)' 'APVYFMGDGAEKCKAVIDHPNARFVDNVHPLARHMAPLAERAFLEGRFVDVAYFEPFYLKEFQTSLPKKLF' A
#
# COMPACT_ATOMS: atom_id res chain seq x y z
N ALA A 1 22.65 4.14 -4.27
CA ALA A 1 21.74 3.66 -5.33
C ALA A 1 20.53 4.59 -5.41
N PRO A 2 19.89 4.77 -6.58
CA PRO A 2 18.67 5.56 -6.71
C PRO A 2 17.53 4.95 -5.85
N VAL A 3 16.69 5.83 -5.30
CA VAL A 3 15.47 5.46 -4.55
C VAL A 3 14.28 6.05 -5.27
N TYR A 4 13.28 5.22 -5.57
CA TYR A 4 12.09 5.60 -6.33
C TYR A 4 10.90 5.79 -5.41
N PHE A 5 10.29 6.96 -5.48
CA PHE A 5 9.07 7.34 -4.77
C PHE A 5 7.91 7.30 -5.76
N MET A 6 6.84 6.62 -5.37
CA MET A 6 5.66 6.35 -6.21
C MET A 6 4.40 6.29 -5.34
N GLY A 7 3.23 6.41 -5.98
CA GLY A 7 1.94 6.49 -5.28
C GLY A 7 1.50 7.94 -5.00
N ASP A 8 0.28 8.11 -4.53
CA ASP A 8 -0.36 9.41 -4.28
C ASP A 8 0.35 10.26 -3.22
N GLY A 9 0.98 9.63 -2.24
CA GLY A 9 1.78 10.29 -1.21
C GLY A 9 3.09 10.91 -1.73
N ALA A 10 3.60 10.46 -2.88
CA ALA A 10 4.91 10.87 -3.38
C ALA A 10 4.99 12.37 -3.72
N GLU A 11 3.90 12.96 -4.22
CA GLU A 11 3.83 14.40 -4.51
C GLU A 11 4.09 15.25 -3.27
N LYS A 12 3.52 14.86 -2.13
CA LYS A 12 3.72 15.58 -0.86
C LYS A 12 5.16 15.46 -0.36
N CYS A 13 5.84 14.36 -0.69
CA CYS A 13 7.22 14.12 -0.29
C CYS A 13 8.24 14.93 -1.10
N LYS A 14 7.92 15.36 -2.33
CA LYS A 14 8.82 16.17 -3.19
C LYS A 14 9.32 17.44 -2.50
N ALA A 15 8.47 18.07 -1.68
CA ALA A 15 8.82 19.30 -0.96
C ALA A 15 9.75 19.07 0.25
N VAL A 16 9.90 17.84 0.73
CA VAL A 16 10.63 17.51 1.97
C VAL A 16 11.87 16.66 1.69
N ILE A 17 11.79 15.77 0.70
CA ILE A 17 12.88 14.86 0.36
C ILE A 17 13.68 15.46 -0.80
N ASP A 18 14.77 16.15 -0.45
CA ASP A 18 15.76 16.66 -1.38
C ASP A 18 17.08 15.89 -1.22
N HIS A 19 17.30 14.92 -2.10
CA HIS A 19 18.49 14.08 -2.07
C HIS A 19 18.91 13.70 -3.50
N PRO A 20 20.21 13.67 -3.84
CA PRO A 20 20.69 13.40 -5.21
C PRO A 20 20.27 12.03 -5.77
N ASN A 21 19.91 11.09 -4.90
CA ASN A 21 19.41 9.75 -5.28
C ASN A 21 17.88 9.63 -5.32
N ALA A 22 17.12 10.66 -4.92
CA ALA A 22 15.66 10.61 -4.94
C ALA A 22 15.13 10.74 -6.37
N ARG A 23 14.23 9.84 -6.77
CA ARG A 23 13.54 9.85 -8.06
C ARG A 23 12.05 9.72 -7.81
N PHE A 24 11.26 10.66 -8.32
CA PHE A 24 9.81 10.63 -8.19
C PHE A 24 9.21 10.16 -9.51
N VAL A 25 8.29 9.20 -9.44
CA VAL A 25 7.64 8.61 -10.61
C VAL A 25 6.14 8.73 -10.44
N ASP A 26 5.54 9.51 -11.33
CA ASP A 26 4.11 9.81 -11.32
C ASP A 26 3.32 8.70 -12.04
N ASN A 27 2.00 8.64 -11.81
CA ASN A 27 1.06 7.73 -12.48
C ASN A 27 1.37 6.23 -12.32
N VAL A 28 2.03 5.85 -11.23
CA VAL A 28 2.23 4.45 -10.84
C VAL A 28 1.07 4.02 -9.96
N HIS A 29 0.37 2.97 -10.38
CA HIS A 29 -0.76 2.40 -9.65
C HIS A 29 -0.55 0.91 -9.39
N PRO A 30 -1.08 0.37 -8.27
CA PRO A 30 -1.10 -1.07 -8.07
C PRO A 30 -2.02 -1.70 -9.13
N LEU A 31 -1.46 -2.52 -10.01
CA LEU A 31 -2.22 -3.26 -11.01
C LEU A 31 -2.20 -4.76 -10.69
N ALA A 32 -3.33 -5.43 -10.88
CA ALA A 32 -3.46 -6.87 -10.62
C ALA A 32 -2.39 -7.71 -11.35
N ARG A 33 -2.02 -7.33 -12.59
CA ARG A 33 -0.97 -8.01 -13.36
C ARG A 33 0.40 -8.03 -12.66
N HIS A 34 0.69 -7.03 -11.83
CA HIS A 34 1.94 -6.95 -11.06
C HIS A 34 1.89 -7.77 -9.77
N MET A 35 0.69 -8.18 -9.33
CA MET A 35 0.50 -9.05 -8.17
C MET A 35 0.71 -10.54 -8.49
N ALA A 36 0.52 -10.95 -9.76
CA ALA A 36 0.65 -12.35 -10.19
C ALA A 36 1.92 -13.07 -9.69
N PRO A 37 3.15 -12.55 -9.91
CA PRO A 37 4.36 -13.23 -9.42
C PRO A 37 4.45 -13.29 -7.89
N LEU A 38 3.91 -12.30 -7.19
CA LEU A 38 3.89 -12.28 -5.73
C LEU A 38 2.93 -13.33 -5.16
N ALA A 39 1.76 -13.49 -5.81
CA ALA A 39 0.75 -14.47 -5.45
C ALA A 39 1.22 -15.90 -5.76
N GLU A 40 1.84 -16.12 -6.92
CA GLU A 40 2.42 -17.42 -7.29
C GLU A 40 3.47 -17.85 -6.27
N ARG A 41 4.40 -16.95 -5.90
CA ARG A 41 5.38 -17.25 -4.85
C ARG A 41 4.71 -17.60 -3.52
N ALA A 42 3.71 -16.83 -3.09
CA ALA A 42 2.99 -17.10 -1.85
C ALA A 42 2.28 -18.47 -1.88
N PHE A 43 1.73 -18.84 -3.03
CA PHE A 43 1.10 -20.15 -3.25
C PHE A 43 2.12 -21.29 -3.14
N LEU A 44 3.27 -21.18 -3.82
CA LEU A 44 4.34 -22.19 -3.78
C LEU A 44 4.96 -22.34 -2.39
N GLU A 45 5.02 -21.25 -1.62
CA GLU A 45 5.49 -21.25 -0.23
C GLU A 45 4.41 -21.70 0.78
N GLY A 46 3.21 -22.03 0.34
CA GLY A 46 2.11 -22.46 1.22
C GLY A 46 1.58 -21.36 2.14
N ARG A 47 1.81 -20.08 1.82
CA ARG A 47 1.40 -18.92 2.63
C ARG A 47 -0.06 -18.54 2.37
N PHE A 48 -0.96 -19.44 2.75
CA PHE A 48 -2.40 -19.24 2.72
C PHE A 48 -2.89 -18.57 4.01
N VAL A 49 -4.04 -17.90 3.92
CA VAL A 49 -4.69 -17.24 5.06
C VAL A 49 -6.13 -17.74 5.20
N ASP A 50 -6.63 -17.77 6.42
CA ASP A 50 -8.03 -18.11 6.68
C ASP A 50 -8.94 -16.92 6.36
N VAL A 51 -9.96 -17.15 5.53
CA VAL A 51 -10.87 -16.10 5.06
C VAL A 51 -11.67 -15.46 6.19
N ALA A 52 -12.00 -16.20 7.25
CA ALA A 52 -12.79 -15.70 8.37
C ALA A 52 -11.97 -14.83 9.34
N TYR A 53 -10.65 -15.02 9.40
CA TYR A 53 -9.76 -14.35 10.35
C TYR A 53 -8.75 -13.40 9.71
N PHE A 54 -8.67 -13.38 8.38
CA PHE A 54 -7.78 -12.47 7.68
C PHE A 54 -8.35 -11.05 7.65
N GLU A 55 -7.55 -10.09 8.09
CA GLU A 55 -7.84 -8.67 7.94
C GLU A 55 -6.82 -8.00 7.00
N PRO A 56 -7.22 -6.97 6.25
CA PRO A 56 -6.28 -6.15 5.50
C PRO A 56 -5.25 -5.51 6.44
N PHE A 57 -4.01 -5.39 5.97
CA PHE A 57 -2.95 -4.71 6.70
C PHE A 57 -3.13 -3.18 6.66
N TYR A 58 -4.00 -2.66 7.53
CA TYR A 58 -4.16 -1.21 7.69
C TYR A 58 -3.01 -0.63 8.52
N LEU A 59 -2.35 0.42 8.01
CA LEU A 59 -1.25 1.11 8.71
C LEU A 59 -1.73 1.97 9.89
N LYS A 60 -3.04 2.10 10.09
CA LYS A 60 -3.67 2.80 11.21
C LYS A 60 -4.87 1.99 11.66
N GLU A 61 -5.10 1.97 12.98
CA GLU A 61 -6.31 1.38 13.55
C GLU A 61 -7.58 1.96 12.93
N PHE A 62 -8.56 1.09 12.70
CA PHE A 62 -9.87 1.49 12.26
C PHE A 62 -10.55 2.34 13.34
N GLN A 63 -10.85 3.59 13.01
CA GLN A 63 -11.54 4.51 13.91
C GLN A 63 -13.02 4.59 13.50
N THR A 64 -13.91 4.12 14.36
CA THR A 64 -15.35 4.26 14.14
C THR A 64 -15.79 5.70 14.42
N SER A 65 -16.62 6.25 13.54
CA SER A 65 -17.33 7.49 13.87
C SER A 65 -18.37 7.19 14.95
N LEU A 66 -18.58 8.13 15.87
CA LEU A 66 -19.70 8.03 16.83
C LEU A 66 -21.01 7.79 16.06
N PRO A 67 -21.90 6.92 16.58
CA PRO A 67 -23.20 6.70 15.96
C PRO A 67 -23.90 8.05 15.78
N LYS A 68 -24.35 8.33 14.56
CA LYS A 68 -25.25 9.47 14.32
C LYS A 68 -26.52 9.18 15.12
N LYS A 69 -26.93 10.09 16.00
CA LYS A 69 -28.28 10.03 16.59
C LYS A 69 -29.28 10.10 15.44
N LEU A 70 -29.87 8.95 15.14
CA LEU A 70 -31.17 8.89 14.50
C LEU A 70 -32.11 9.30 15.63
N PHE A 71 -32.76 10.46 15.48
CA PHE A 71 -33.63 11.15 16.45
C PHE A 71 -32.92 12.09 17.45
#